data_AF-A0A7S2SA52-F1
#
_entry.id   AF-A0A7S2SA52-F1
#
_cell.length_a   1.000
_cell.length_b   1.000
_cell.length_c   1.000
_cell.angle_alpha   90.00
_cell.angle_beta   90.00
_cell.angle_gamma   90.00
#
_symmetry.space_group_name_H-M   'P 1'
#
loop_
_entity.id
_entity.type
_entity.pdbx_description
1 polymer ?
#
loop_
_entity_poly.entity_id
_entity_poly.type
_entity_poly.pdbx_seq_one_letter_code
_entity_poly.pdbx_strand_id
1 'polypeptide(L)'
;ASHYWDYTREAWHGTAWYDSEIFEDDWFGVASPSNEHHILDSGRFAYTPIMKNARSFSAIVNPYGLLRSPWNTNPTPFLMRYNRTAGLLSDGNHQFPSCVAFAESMYKSTLAAMMNAFNGELHGPVHIMIGGHWDVDPIIDAVTAAAEANADDFLLISKFMWRQGLIRTAEYCSEDTPVDKCLAHCPTEITGDVSSDTGAMRIFEDYGIATTSLLFDTAKTVAKKYGMGLGDLLKSYCKMGHPGEMFSSAAPQDPTFWPLHGNIERTLQLARLMKEAKYLHFSEEWRYKHLTGGSDTHLVCDWSGVEGLGMPSCSTGTCPGHRSDDILPFTDMTKDRPGFFTNLEFYGFIRPQNEHMPYVYDSLDHWPACYKGSMMKQYTHSFVDR
;
A
#
# COMPACT_ATOMS: atom_id res chain seq x y z
N ALA A 1 19.06 5.50 15.42
CA ALA A 1 17.96 5.04 14.56
C ALA A 1 18.53 4.07 13.56
N SER A 2 17.87 2.94 13.26
CA SER A 2 18.30 2.12 12.13
C SER A 2 17.93 2.91 10.87
N HIS A 3 18.91 3.39 10.11
CA HIS A 3 18.68 4.12 8.85
C HIS A 3 18.31 3.19 7.68
N TYR A 4 18.29 1.88 7.94
CA TYR A 4 18.09 0.83 6.95
C TYR A 4 17.60 -0.45 7.64
N TRP A 5 16.68 -1.17 7.02
CA TRP A 5 16.23 -2.49 7.45
C TRP A 5 16.27 -3.44 6.24
N ASP A 6 17.18 -4.42 6.29
CA ASP A 6 17.23 -5.49 5.30
C ASP A 6 16.13 -6.52 5.56
N TYR A 7 14.93 -6.21 5.06
CA TYR A 7 13.76 -7.06 5.26
C TYR A 7 13.79 -8.39 4.49
N THR A 8 14.84 -8.65 3.70
CA THR A 8 15.03 -9.99 3.11
C THR A 8 15.44 -11.03 4.15
N ARG A 9 15.91 -10.61 5.33
CA ARG A 9 16.17 -11.49 6.46
C ARG A 9 14.87 -12.06 7.02
N GLU A 10 13.81 -11.26 7.05
CA GLU A 10 12.48 -11.66 7.53
C GLU A 10 11.84 -12.70 6.62
N ALA A 11 12.23 -12.77 5.34
CA ALA A 11 11.76 -13.83 4.45
C ALA A 11 12.09 -15.24 4.98
N TRP A 12 13.18 -15.40 5.75
CA TRP A 12 13.55 -16.70 6.36
C TRP A 12 12.64 -17.14 7.50
N HIS A 13 11.95 -16.20 8.14
CA HIS A 13 10.99 -16.52 9.20
C HIS A 13 9.68 -17.08 8.62
N GLY A 14 9.48 -16.99 7.31
CA GLY A 14 8.30 -17.50 6.64
C GLY A 14 7.02 -16.90 7.24
N THR A 15 6.08 -17.78 7.61
CA THR A 15 4.79 -17.36 8.17
C THR A 15 4.91 -16.76 9.57
N ALA A 16 6.06 -16.90 10.23
CA ALA A 16 6.35 -16.36 11.55
C ALA A 16 7.18 -15.06 11.49
N TRP A 17 7.14 -14.32 10.37
CA TRP A 17 7.83 -13.04 10.20
C TRP A 17 7.52 -12.02 11.32
N TYR A 18 6.32 -12.08 11.89
CA TYR A 18 5.85 -11.17 12.94
C TYR A 18 6.56 -11.42 14.29
N ASP A 19 7.26 -12.56 14.42
CA ASP A 19 8.13 -12.91 15.56
C ASP A 19 9.60 -12.52 15.31
N SER A 20 9.91 -11.78 14.24
CA SER A 20 11.26 -11.27 13.97
C SER A 20 11.72 -10.31 15.08
N GLU A 21 13.03 -10.31 15.36
CA GLU A 21 13.70 -9.41 16.32
C GLU A 21 13.33 -7.93 16.09
N ILE A 22 13.09 -7.54 14.84
CA ILE A 22 12.72 -6.16 14.48
C ILE A 22 11.40 -5.70 15.14
N PHE A 23 10.53 -6.64 15.51
CA PHE A 23 9.25 -6.42 16.18
C PHE A 23 9.30 -6.64 17.69
N GLU A 24 10.49 -6.77 18.28
CA GLU A 24 10.64 -6.74 19.73
C GLU A 24 10.53 -5.31 20.27
N ASP A 25 10.23 -5.19 21.57
CA ASP A 25 10.00 -3.91 22.27
C ASP A 25 11.20 -2.94 22.19
N ASP A 26 12.41 -3.49 22.16
CA ASP A 26 13.67 -2.72 22.07
C ASP A 26 13.95 -2.16 20.65
N TRP A 27 13.23 -2.68 19.66
CA TRP A 27 13.29 -2.28 18.25
C TRP A 27 12.06 -1.45 17.86
N PHE A 28 11.15 -2.01 17.03
CA PHE A 28 9.97 -1.31 16.52
C PHE A 28 8.67 -1.71 17.20
N GLY A 29 8.72 -2.62 18.18
CA GLY A 29 7.56 -3.13 18.90
C GLY A 29 6.73 -4.11 18.06
N VAL A 30 5.82 -4.81 18.74
CA VAL A 30 5.10 -5.96 18.20
C VAL A 30 4.40 -5.65 16.85
N ALA A 31 4.50 -6.59 15.90
CA ALA A 31 3.88 -6.47 14.58
C ALA A 31 2.35 -6.58 14.60
N SER A 32 1.78 -7.18 15.66
CA SER A 32 0.34 -7.38 15.80
C SER A 32 -0.06 -7.36 17.28
N PRO A 33 -0.27 -6.18 17.88
CA PRO A 33 -0.77 -6.05 19.25
C PRO A 33 -2.08 -6.81 19.47
N SER A 34 -2.23 -7.39 20.66
CA SER A 34 -3.38 -8.24 21.03
C SER A 34 -4.53 -7.48 21.68
N ASN A 35 -4.36 -6.19 21.98
CA ASN A 35 -5.45 -5.36 22.48
C ASN A 35 -6.52 -5.11 21.40
N GLU A 36 -7.74 -4.80 21.85
CA GLU A 36 -8.93 -4.63 20.99
C GLU A 36 -8.75 -3.59 19.88
N HIS A 37 -7.90 -2.59 20.11
CA HIS A 37 -7.69 -1.49 19.18
C HIS A 37 -6.45 -1.68 18.31
N HIS A 38 -5.74 -2.79 18.46
CA HIS A 38 -4.50 -3.10 17.74
C HIS A 38 -3.41 -2.02 17.92
N ILE A 39 -3.46 -1.27 19.02
CA ILE A 39 -2.53 -0.20 19.35
C ILE A 39 -1.20 -0.80 19.75
N LEU A 40 -0.09 -0.24 19.30
CA LEU A 40 1.21 -0.60 19.89
C LEU A 40 1.25 -0.07 21.34
N ASP A 41 1.17 -0.95 22.34
CA ASP A 41 1.03 -0.59 23.76
C ASP A 41 2.28 -0.87 24.62
N SER A 42 3.35 -1.39 23.99
CA SER A 42 4.65 -1.68 24.61
C SER A 42 5.83 -1.24 23.72
N GLY A 43 7.04 -1.27 24.27
CA GLY A 43 8.27 -0.90 23.58
C GLY A 43 8.46 0.60 23.32
N ARG A 44 9.49 0.93 22.54
CA ARG A 44 9.91 2.32 22.27
C ARG A 44 8.82 3.19 21.63
N PHE A 45 7.97 2.59 20.82
CA PHE A 45 6.95 3.29 20.03
C PHE A 45 5.53 3.08 20.60
N ALA A 46 5.42 2.59 21.84
CA ALA A 46 4.15 2.47 22.54
C ALA A 46 3.37 3.79 22.51
N TYR A 47 2.08 3.71 22.18
CA TYR A 47 1.16 4.85 22.11
C TYR A 47 1.66 5.99 21.23
N THR A 48 2.40 5.68 20.15
CA THR A 48 2.81 6.69 19.16
C THR A 48 1.57 7.41 18.64
N PRO A 49 1.43 8.73 18.87
CA PRO A 49 0.20 9.44 18.57
C PRO A 49 0.07 9.70 17.08
N ILE A 50 -1.14 9.52 16.55
CA ILE A 50 -1.51 10.07 15.25
C ILE A 50 -1.92 11.53 15.46
N MET A 51 -1.53 12.41 14.53
CA MET A 51 -1.85 13.83 14.63
C MET A 51 -3.37 14.02 14.73
N LYS A 52 -3.82 14.51 15.88
CA LYS A 52 -5.21 14.92 16.16
C LYS A 52 -5.45 16.35 15.71
N ASN A 53 -6.71 16.72 15.52
CA ASN A 53 -7.09 18.07 15.07
C ASN A 53 -6.35 18.49 13.79
N ALA A 54 -6.07 17.52 12.91
CA ALA A 54 -5.22 17.69 11.75
C ALA A 54 -5.84 18.55 10.65
N ARG A 55 -7.10 19.00 10.77
CA ARG A 55 -7.78 19.87 9.81
C ARG A 55 -7.09 21.22 9.59
N SER A 56 -6.35 21.70 10.60
CA SER A 56 -5.54 22.92 10.47
C SER A 56 -4.22 22.69 9.71
N PHE A 57 -3.80 21.42 9.59
CA PHE A 57 -2.56 21.01 8.94
C PHE A 57 -2.82 20.45 7.53
N SER A 58 -3.89 19.69 7.34
CA SER A 58 -4.25 19.01 6.10
C SER A 58 -5.74 19.21 5.81
N ALA A 59 -6.07 19.49 4.54
CA ALA A 59 -7.45 19.49 4.06
C ALA A 59 -8.06 18.07 3.98
N ILE A 60 -7.21 17.04 4.05
CA ILE A 60 -7.60 15.63 3.95
C ILE A 60 -7.29 14.95 5.29
N VAL A 61 -8.34 14.56 6.00
CA VAL A 61 -8.29 13.87 7.29
C VAL A 61 -9.43 12.85 7.34
N ASN A 62 -9.41 11.94 8.32
CA ASN A 62 -10.57 11.10 8.58
C ASN A 62 -11.69 11.89 9.30
N PRO A 63 -12.91 11.33 9.43
CA PRO A 63 -14.05 12.04 10.03
C PRO A 63 -13.77 12.57 11.44
N TYR A 64 -12.95 11.84 12.21
CA TYR A 64 -12.56 12.21 13.58
C TYR A 64 -11.43 13.26 13.63
N GLY A 65 -10.88 13.69 12.49
CA GLY A 65 -9.82 14.70 12.43
C GLY A 65 -8.43 14.19 12.73
N LEU A 66 -8.23 12.88 12.63
CA LEU A 66 -6.90 12.29 12.62
C LEU A 66 -6.30 12.46 11.24
N LEU A 67 -4.98 12.66 11.16
CA LEU A 67 -4.24 12.65 9.91
C LEU A 67 -4.23 11.22 9.33
N ARG A 68 -5.35 10.80 8.78
CA ARG A 68 -5.56 9.50 8.13
C ARG A 68 -6.37 9.73 6.87
N SER A 69 -6.41 8.71 6.02
CA SER A 69 -7.29 8.74 4.86
C SER A 69 -8.75 8.96 5.27
N PRO A 70 -9.54 9.71 4.49
CA PRO A 70 -10.95 9.97 4.78
C PRO A 70 -11.80 8.71 4.99
N TRP A 71 -11.41 7.61 4.34
CA TRP A 71 -12.08 6.32 4.42
C TRP A 71 -11.60 5.40 5.54
N ASN A 72 -10.49 5.72 6.20
CA ASN A 72 -10.10 5.03 7.43
C ASN A 72 -10.83 5.68 8.61
N THR A 73 -12.05 5.23 8.84
CA THR A 73 -12.98 5.78 9.84
C THR A 73 -12.68 5.30 11.26
N ASN A 74 -11.48 4.76 11.52
CA ASN A 74 -11.07 4.36 12.85
C ASN A 74 -10.77 5.59 13.74
N PRO A 75 -11.43 5.75 14.90
CA PRO A 75 -11.23 6.89 15.80
C PRO A 75 -9.99 6.79 16.70
N THR A 76 -9.29 5.65 16.73
CA THR A 76 -8.15 5.40 17.63
C THR A 76 -7.00 6.38 17.35
N PRO A 77 -6.57 7.25 18.29
CA PRO A 77 -5.60 8.30 18.01
C PRO A 77 -4.13 7.86 18.12
N PHE A 78 -3.86 6.56 17.99
CA PHE A 78 -2.54 5.96 18.14
C PHE A 78 -2.21 5.06 16.95
N LEU A 79 -0.92 4.81 16.73
CA LEU A 79 -0.40 3.85 15.76
C LEU A 79 -0.95 2.44 16.04
N MET A 80 -1.43 1.79 14.98
CA MET A 80 -2.02 0.46 15.00
C MET A 80 -1.35 -0.45 13.97
N ARG A 81 -1.25 -1.74 14.30
CA ARG A 81 -0.72 -2.77 13.41
C ARG A 81 -1.51 -4.05 13.55
N TYR A 82 -1.66 -4.81 12.47
CA TYR A 82 -2.33 -6.10 12.52
C TYR A 82 -1.74 -7.02 11.48
N ASN A 83 -1.40 -8.26 11.86
CA ASN A 83 -0.79 -9.21 10.92
C ASN A 83 -1.80 -9.93 10.03
N ARG A 84 -3.07 -9.50 10.01
CA ARG A 84 -4.14 -10.08 9.19
C ARG A 84 -4.83 -9.03 8.37
N THR A 85 -5.25 -9.41 7.18
CA THR A 85 -6.03 -8.58 6.25
C THR A 85 -7.35 -9.29 6.01
N ALA A 86 -8.46 -8.70 6.49
CA ALA A 86 -9.79 -9.32 6.44
C ALA A 86 -9.76 -10.79 6.92
N GLY A 87 -9.22 -11.01 8.11
CA GLY A 87 -9.09 -12.32 8.75
C GLY A 87 -7.93 -13.20 8.24
N LEU A 88 -7.43 -12.97 7.02
CA LEU A 88 -6.35 -13.76 6.42
C LEU A 88 -4.97 -13.32 6.93
N LEU A 89 -4.19 -14.25 7.48
CA LEU A 89 -2.83 -13.98 7.95
C LEU A 89 -1.97 -13.50 6.78
N SER A 90 -1.26 -12.38 6.98
CA SER A 90 -0.30 -11.83 6.03
C SER A 90 -0.88 -11.57 4.65
N ASP A 91 -2.19 -11.39 4.51
CA ASP A 91 -2.84 -11.29 3.19
C ASP A 91 -2.62 -12.54 2.29
N GLY A 92 -2.39 -13.70 2.92
CA GLY A 92 -2.05 -14.95 2.22
C GLY A 92 -0.58 -15.04 1.82
N ASN A 93 0.23 -14.00 2.05
CA ASN A 93 1.67 -14.06 1.85
C ASN A 93 2.31 -14.98 2.89
N HIS A 94 3.06 -15.97 2.42
CA HIS A 94 3.75 -16.91 3.31
C HIS A 94 5.05 -16.37 3.88
N GLN A 95 5.59 -15.28 3.35
CA GLN A 95 6.86 -14.69 3.78
C GLN A 95 7.00 -13.26 3.26
N PHE A 96 7.93 -12.50 3.85
CA PHE A 96 8.38 -11.22 3.30
C PHE A 96 9.10 -11.41 1.94
N PRO A 97 9.23 -10.35 1.13
CA PRO A 97 9.92 -10.44 -0.15
C PRO A 97 11.37 -10.93 0.01
N SER A 98 11.71 -11.99 -0.73
CA SER A 98 12.99 -12.68 -0.61
C SER A 98 14.05 -12.14 -1.55
N CYS A 99 15.31 -12.51 -1.33
CA CYS A 99 16.41 -12.24 -2.26
C CYS A 99 16.12 -12.70 -3.71
N VAL A 100 15.36 -13.77 -3.90
CA VAL A 100 14.96 -14.24 -5.24
C VAL A 100 14.04 -13.21 -5.92
N ALA A 101 13.06 -12.67 -5.19
CA ALA A 101 12.14 -11.66 -5.72
C ALA A 101 12.87 -10.35 -6.09
N PHE A 102 13.86 -9.94 -5.28
CA PHE A 102 14.73 -8.82 -5.60
C PHE A 102 15.54 -9.06 -6.89
N ALA A 103 16.16 -10.23 -7.03
CA ALA A 103 16.89 -10.60 -8.24
C ALA A 103 15.98 -10.66 -9.49
N GLU A 104 14.77 -11.22 -9.36
CA GLU A 104 13.73 -11.24 -10.40
C GLU A 104 13.31 -9.83 -10.85
N SER A 105 13.22 -8.90 -9.90
CA SER A 105 12.87 -7.51 -10.17
C SER A 105 14.00 -6.75 -10.86
N MET A 106 15.27 -7.07 -10.54
CA MET A 106 16.42 -6.50 -11.26
C MET A 106 16.51 -6.99 -12.71
N TYR A 107 16.03 -8.20 -13.02
CA TYR A 107 16.06 -8.77 -14.37
C TYR A 107 15.12 -8.08 -15.38
N LYS A 108 14.26 -7.16 -14.93
CA LYS A 108 13.31 -6.46 -15.83
C LYS A 108 14.06 -5.56 -16.83
N SER A 109 13.61 -5.58 -18.08
CA SER A 109 14.28 -4.90 -19.20
C SER A 109 14.06 -3.38 -19.29
N THR A 110 13.17 -2.82 -18.47
CA THR A 110 12.87 -1.39 -18.44
C THR A 110 12.75 -0.90 -17.00
N LEU A 111 13.08 0.37 -16.77
CA LEU A 111 12.90 1.03 -15.48
C LEU A 111 11.44 0.97 -15.02
N ALA A 112 10.49 1.18 -15.92
CA ALA A 112 9.06 1.11 -15.60
C ALA A 112 8.66 -0.27 -15.07
N ALA A 113 9.11 -1.35 -15.71
CA ALA A 113 8.83 -2.71 -15.27
C ALA A 113 9.55 -3.04 -13.95
N MET A 114 10.78 -2.55 -13.76
CA MET A 114 11.54 -2.70 -12.53
C MET A 114 10.88 -1.97 -11.36
N MET A 115 10.51 -0.69 -11.52
CA MET A 115 9.83 0.11 -10.50
C MET A 115 8.45 -0.44 -10.17
N ASN A 116 7.73 -0.96 -11.16
CA ASN A 116 6.47 -1.65 -10.95
C ASN A 116 6.65 -2.89 -10.05
N ALA A 117 7.69 -3.70 -10.27
CA ALA A 117 8.01 -4.83 -9.40
C ALA A 117 8.47 -4.37 -8.01
N PHE A 118 9.29 -3.32 -7.93
CA PHE A 118 9.74 -2.77 -6.66
C PHE A 118 8.56 -2.29 -5.80
N ASN A 119 7.60 -1.58 -6.39
CA ASN A 119 6.42 -1.08 -5.68
C ASN A 119 5.43 -2.20 -5.37
N GLY A 120 5.04 -2.99 -6.37
CA GLY A 120 3.98 -4.00 -6.23
C GLY A 120 4.41 -5.25 -5.48
N GLU A 121 5.60 -5.79 -5.77
CA GLU A 121 6.02 -7.11 -5.29
C GLU A 121 6.95 -7.03 -4.07
N LEU A 122 7.82 -6.03 -4.03
CA LEU A 122 8.86 -5.94 -2.99
C LEU A 122 8.48 -5.02 -1.83
N HIS A 123 7.54 -4.09 -2.05
CA HIS A 123 7.16 -3.05 -1.09
C HIS A 123 5.74 -3.25 -0.60
N GLY A 124 4.78 -3.41 -1.51
CA GLY A 124 3.37 -3.63 -1.22
C GLY A 124 3.12 -4.69 -0.12
N PRO A 125 3.67 -5.92 -0.25
CA PRO A 125 3.43 -6.96 0.75
C PRO A 125 3.89 -6.57 2.15
N VAL A 126 5.02 -5.89 2.30
CA VAL A 126 5.53 -5.47 3.62
C VAL A 126 4.56 -4.50 4.30
N HIS A 127 4.00 -3.57 3.52
CA HIS A 127 2.98 -2.63 3.99
C HIS A 127 1.70 -3.33 4.45
N ILE A 128 1.22 -4.26 3.63
CA ILE A 128 0.00 -5.02 3.87
C ILE A 128 0.16 -5.90 5.12
N MET A 129 1.26 -6.66 5.19
CA MET A 129 1.53 -7.62 6.26
C MET A 129 1.65 -6.94 7.63
N ILE A 130 2.27 -5.76 7.72
CA ILE A 130 2.43 -5.03 8.99
C ILE A 130 1.15 -4.25 9.35
N GLY A 131 0.53 -3.60 8.36
CA GLY A 131 -0.61 -2.73 8.61
C GLY A 131 -1.90 -3.49 8.90
N GLY A 132 -2.18 -4.52 8.10
CA GLY A 132 -3.39 -5.33 8.20
C GLY A 132 -4.68 -4.54 8.06
N HIS A 133 -5.79 -5.26 8.20
CA HIS A 133 -7.14 -4.77 7.97
C HIS A 133 -8.16 -5.60 8.76
N TRP A 134 -8.95 -4.93 9.60
CA TRP A 134 -9.97 -5.55 10.44
C TRP A 134 -11.28 -4.79 10.39
N ASP A 135 -12.30 -5.29 11.11
CA ASP A 135 -13.65 -4.72 11.16
C ASP A 135 -14.30 -4.56 9.76
N VAL A 136 -13.98 -5.47 8.85
CA VAL A 136 -14.71 -5.60 7.58
C VAL A 136 -16.07 -6.26 7.80
N ASP A 137 -16.88 -6.37 6.75
CA ASP A 137 -18.12 -7.16 6.83
C ASP A 137 -17.78 -8.67 6.92
N PRO A 138 -18.44 -9.47 7.78
CA PRO A 138 -18.17 -10.90 7.90
C PRO A 138 -18.23 -11.68 6.57
N ILE A 139 -19.01 -11.21 5.57
CA ILE A 139 -18.99 -11.86 4.26
C ILE A 139 -17.63 -11.69 3.57
N ILE A 140 -16.95 -10.56 3.79
CA ILE A 140 -15.62 -10.30 3.22
C ILE A 140 -14.59 -11.21 3.87
N ASP A 141 -14.64 -11.41 5.19
CA ASP A 141 -13.80 -12.41 5.87
C ASP A 141 -14.05 -13.82 5.31
N ALA A 142 -15.30 -14.17 4.99
CA ALA A 142 -15.62 -15.45 4.37
C ALA A 142 -15.10 -15.56 2.92
N VAL A 143 -15.06 -14.45 2.18
CA VAL A 143 -14.53 -14.38 0.82
C VAL A 143 -13.02 -14.56 0.81
N THR A 144 -12.30 -13.84 1.67
CA THR A 144 -10.83 -13.93 1.77
C THR A 144 -10.40 -15.30 2.29
N ALA A 145 -11.13 -15.87 3.25
CA ALA A 145 -10.91 -17.25 3.70
C ALA A 145 -11.13 -18.28 2.58
N ALA A 146 -12.08 -18.06 1.67
CA ALA A 146 -12.31 -18.94 0.52
C ALA A 146 -11.29 -18.73 -0.61
N ALA A 147 -10.73 -17.53 -0.75
CA ALA A 147 -9.74 -17.19 -1.76
C ALA A 147 -8.32 -17.63 -1.36
N GLU A 148 -8.02 -17.67 -0.06
CA GLU A 148 -6.71 -17.99 0.52
C GLU A 148 -5.57 -17.02 0.13
N ALA A 149 -5.86 -15.96 -0.64
CA ALA A 149 -4.91 -14.93 -1.08
C ALA A 149 -5.65 -13.64 -1.51
N ASN A 150 -4.89 -12.55 -1.70
CA ASN A 150 -5.34 -11.24 -2.21
C ASN A 150 -6.47 -10.60 -1.39
N ALA A 151 -6.46 -10.78 -0.06
CA ALA A 151 -7.43 -10.12 0.82
C ALA A 151 -7.31 -8.59 0.76
N ASP A 152 -6.13 -8.07 0.43
CA ASP A 152 -5.82 -6.67 0.22
C ASP A 152 -6.64 -6.02 -0.90
N ASP A 153 -7.04 -6.81 -1.91
CA ASP A 153 -7.90 -6.39 -3.01
C ASP A 153 -9.17 -5.70 -2.49
N PHE A 154 -9.71 -6.14 -1.35
CA PHE A 154 -10.88 -5.51 -0.75
C PHE A 154 -10.65 -4.04 -0.40
N LEU A 155 -9.54 -3.70 0.28
CA LEU A 155 -9.23 -2.31 0.58
C LEU A 155 -8.89 -1.53 -0.69
N LEU A 156 -8.14 -2.14 -1.62
CA LEU A 156 -7.74 -1.49 -2.87
C LEU A 156 -8.97 -1.11 -3.72
N ILE A 157 -9.93 -2.01 -3.86
CA ILE A 157 -11.20 -1.75 -4.57
C ILE A 157 -12.04 -0.73 -3.80
N SER A 158 -12.09 -0.80 -2.47
CA SER A 158 -12.83 0.19 -1.68
C SER A 158 -12.25 1.60 -1.83
N LYS A 159 -10.92 1.73 -1.89
CA LYS A 159 -10.23 3.00 -2.23
C LYS A 159 -10.61 3.49 -3.62
N PHE A 160 -10.66 2.58 -4.59
CA PHE A 160 -11.06 2.91 -5.96
C PHE A 160 -12.52 3.40 -6.02
N MET A 161 -13.44 2.73 -5.33
CA MET A 161 -14.84 3.15 -5.20
C MET A 161 -14.97 4.53 -4.54
N TRP A 162 -14.17 4.82 -3.51
CA TRP A 162 -14.13 6.15 -2.89
C TRP A 162 -13.63 7.22 -3.85
N ARG A 163 -12.55 6.97 -4.60
CA ARG A 163 -12.00 7.94 -5.57
C ARG A 163 -12.99 8.31 -6.66
N GLN A 164 -13.84 7.37 -7.08
CA GLN A 164 -14.90 7.59 -8.07
C GLN A 164 -16.15 8.24 -7.47
N GLY A 165 -16.21 8.37 -6.15
CA GLY A 165 -17.37 8.92 -5.48
C GLY A 165 -18.52 7.94 -5.37
N LEU A 166 -18.28 6.63 -5.32
CA LEU A 166 -19.32 5.67 -4.93
C LEU A 166 -19.45 5.56 -3.41
N ILE A 167 -18.32 5.46 -2.70
CA ILE A 167 -18.28 5.43 -1.24
C ILE A 167 -18.19 6.85 -0.69
N ARG A 168 -18.98 7.15 0.35
CA ARG A 168 -18.91 8.39 1.14
C ARG A 168 -18.56 8.09 2.59
N THR A 169 -17.89 9.06 3.21
CA THR A 169 -17.66 9.10 4.64
C THR A 169 -18.22 10.39 5.22
N ALA A 170 -18.55 10.39 6.51
CA ALA A 170 -18.97 11.60 7.19
C ALA A 170 -17.85 12.65 7.15
N GLU A 171 -18.19 13.93 6.94
CA GLU A 171 -17.19 15.01 6.96
C GLU A 171 -16.61 15.25 8.36
N TYR A 172 -17.44 14.99 9.38
CA TYR A 172 -17.10 15.16 10.79
C TYR A 172 -17.77 14.10 11.65
N CYS A 173 -17.00 13.58 12.60
CA CYS A 173 -17.47 12.79 13.72
C CYS A 173 -16.82 13.29 15.01
N SER A 174 -17.62 13.46 16.06
CA SER A 174 -17.11 13.72 17.40
C SER A 174 -16.62 12.42 18.05
N GLU A 175 -15.79 12.53 19.09
CA GLU A 175 -15.25 11.35 19.81
C GLU A 175 -16.34 10.45 20.42
N ASP A 176 -17.52 11.01 20.74
CA ASP A 176 -18.68 10.32 21.28
C ASP A 176 -19.67 9.83 20.21
N THR A 177 -19.43 10.12 18.93
CA THR A 177 -20.27 9.59 17.84
C THR A 177 -20.06 8.08 17.71
N PRO A 178 -21.13 7.26 17.78
CA PRO A 178 -21.02 5.81 17.57
C PRO A 178 -20.34 5.49 16.24
N VAL A 179 -19.39 4.54 16.25
CA VAL A 179 -18.55 4.21 15.10
C VAL A 179 -19.39 3.87 13.87
N ASP A 180 -20.50 3.14 14.04
CA ASP A 180 -21.42 2.74 12.96
C ASP A 180 -22.05 3.92 12.22
N LYS A 181 -22.14 5.10 12.86
CA LYS A 181 -22.62 6.34 12.22
C LYS A 181 -21.55 7.07 11.42
N CYS A 182 -20.29 6.71 11.63
CA CYS A 182 -19.13 7.30 10.98
C CYS A 182 -18.51 6.42 9.91
N LEU A 183 -18.96 5.17 9.80
CA LEU A 183 -18.48 4.24 8.79
C LEU A 183 -18.77 4.73 7.38
N ALA A 184 -17.87 4.33 6.49
CA ALA A 184 -18.06 4.48 5.06
C ALA A 184 -19.33 3.73 4.60
N HIS A 185 -20.04 4.32 3.63
CA HIS A 185 -21.24 3.72 3.03
C HIS A 185 -21.41 4.18 1.58
N CYS A 186 -22.31 3.53 0.84
CA CYS A 186 -22.73 3.98 -0.50
C CYS A 186 -24.14 4.58 -0.43
N PRO A 187 -24.30 5.90 -0.58
CA PRO A 187 -25.61 6.55 -0.55
C PRO A 187 -26.56 6.02 -1.63
N THR A 188 -27.83 5.86 -1.30
CA THR A 188 -28.88 5.42 -2.24
C THR A 188 -29.11 6.40 -3.38
N GLU A 189 -28.80 7.68 -3.16
CA GLU A 189 -28.84 8.76 -4.15
C GLU A 189 -27.80 8.54 -5.26
N ILE A 190 -26.74 7.80 -4.97
CA ILE A 190 -25.67 7.47 -5.92
C ILE A 190 -25.88 6.08 -6.53
N THR A 191 -26.26 5.10 -5.71
CA THR A 191 -26.42 3.70 -6.15
C THR A 191 -27.78 3.43 -6.80
N GLY A 192 -28.81 4.23 -6.52
CA GLY A 192 -30.18 3.94 -6.92
C GLY A 192 -30.74 2.69 -6.23
N ASP A 193 -31.71 2.04 -6.87
CA ASP A 193 -32.28 0.79 -6.38
C ASP A 193 -31.38 -0.41 -6.74
N VAL A 194 -30.68 -0.92 -5.73
CA VAL A 194 -29.82 -2.11 -5.81
C VAL A 194 -30.45 -3.33 -5.14
N SER A 195 -31.78 -3.33 -4.92
CA SER A 195 -32.49 -4.49 -4.35
C SER A 195 -32.53 -5.70 -5.28
N SER A 196 -32.36 -5.47 -6.59
CA SER A 196 -32.24 -6.53 -7.60
C SER A 196 -30.78 -6.78 -7.97
N ASP A 197 -30.45 -8.04 -8.29
CA ASP A 197 -29.11 -8.41 -8.76
C ASP A 197 -28.72 -7.65 -10.04
N THR A 198 -29.67 -7.36 -10.93
CA THR A 198 -29.42 -6.56 -12.13
C THR A 198 -29.02 -5.12 -11.79
N GLY A 199 -29.71 -4.49 -10.83
CA GLY A 199 -29.38 -3.14 -10.38
C GLY A 199 -28.00 -3.07 -9.73
N ALA A 200 -27.69 -4.02 -8.84
CA ALA A 200 -26.40 -4.10 -8.19
C ALA A 200 -25.25 -4.43 -9.17
N MET A 201 -25.46 -5.37 -10.11
CA MET A 201 -24.46 -5.72 -11.13
C MET A 201 -24.11 -4.51 -11.99
N ARG A 202 -25.11 -3.70 -12.36
CA ARG A 202 -24.85 -2.46 -13.09
C ARG A 202 -23.90 -1.53 -12.32
N ILE A 203 -24.05 -1.40 -11.00
CA ILE A 203 -23.10 -0.61 -10.20
C ILE A 203 -21.71 -1.24 -10.23
N PHE A 204 -21.60 -2.57 -10.09
CA PHE A 204 -20.31 -3.24 -10.19
C PHE A 204 -19.63 -3.04 -11.55
N GLU A 205 -20.38 -2.97 -12.65
CA GLU A 205 -19.89 -2.72 -14.00
C GLU A 205 -19.55 -1.24 -14.23
N ASP A 206 -20.48 -0.33 -13.93
CA ASP A 206 -20.35 1.12 -14.16
C ASP A 206 -19.15 1.71 -13.40
N TYR A 207 -18.81 1.15 -12.23
CA TYR A 207 -17.67 1.56 -11.42
C TYR A 207 -16.43 0.65 -11.56
N GLY A 208 -16.44 -0.28 -12.53
CA GLY A 208 -15.30 -1.14 -12.87
C GLY A 208 -14.94 -2.20 -11.82
N ILE A 209 -15.72 -2.37 -10.77
CA ILE A 209 -15.47 -3.35 -9.70
C ILE A 209 -15.50 -4.77 -10.30
N ALA A 210 -16.47 -5.07 -11.17
CA ALA A 210 -16.62 -6.39 -11.78
C ALA A 210 -15.40 -6.81 -12.62
N THR A 211 -14.64 -5.86 -13.14
CA THR A 211 -13.48 -6.09 -14.01
C THR A 211 -12.14 -5.96 -13.28
N THR A 212 -12.10 -5.17 -12.21
CA THR A 212 -10.85 -4.80 -11.54
C THR A 212 -10.60 -5.59 -10.26
N SER A 213 -11.66 -6.00 -9.56
CA SER A 213 -11.57 -6.79 -8.33
C SER A 213 -11.13 -8.21 -8.66
N LEU A 214 -9.99 -8.63 -8.10
CA LEU A 214 -9.46 -9.99 -8.23
C LEU A 214 -10.35 -11.01 -7.53
N LEU A 215 -11.12 -10.57 -6.53
CA LEU A 215 -11.98 -11.43 -5.72
C LEU A 215 -13.44 -11.42 -6.13
N PHE A 216 -13.85 -10.68 -7.17
CA PHE A 216 -15.28 -10.47 -7.46
C PHE A 216 -16.06 -11.77 -7.71
N ASP A 217 -15.52 -12.70 -8.50
CA ASP A 217 -16.21 -13.97 -8.78
C ASP A 217 -16.30 -14.88 -7.54
N THR A 218 -15.24 -14.90 -6.73
CA THR A 218 -15.25 -15.58 -5.42
C THR A 218 -16.29 -14.93 -4.51
N ALA A 219 -16.35 -13.59 -4.47
CA ALA A 219 -17.28 -12.83 -3.67
C ALA A 219 -18.74 -13.14 -4.03
N LYS A 220 -19.08 -13.18 -5.32
CA LYS A 220 -20.41 -13.60 -5.79
C LYS A 220 -20.75 -15.03 -5.37
N THR A 221 -19.80 -15.95 -5.50
CA THR A 221 -19.99 -17.36 -5.17
C THR A 221 -20.24 -17.54 -3.68
N VAL A 222 -19.45 -16.88 -2.84
CA VAL A 222 -19.58 -16.91 -1.38
C VAL A 222 -20.87 -16.22 -0.94
N ALA A 223 -21.19 -15.02 -1.43
CA ALA A 223 -22.44 -14.32 -1.13
C ALA A 223 -23.67 -15.21 -1.40
N LYS A 224 -23.71 -15.87 -2.57
CA LYS A 224 -24.77 -16.82 -2.91
C LYS A 224 -24.87 -17.99 -1.93
N LYS A 225 -23.74 -18.53 -1.46
CA LYS A 225 -23.70 -19.61 -0.45
C LYS A 225 -24.32 -19.17 0.89
N TYR A 226 -24.18 -17.90 1.24
CA TYR A 226 -24.79 -17.29 2.43
C TYR A 226 -26.22 -16.79 2.20
N GLY A 227 -26.80 -17.01 1.01
CA GLY A 227 -28.15 -16.54 0.68
C GLY A 227 -28.26 -15.03 0.44
N MET A 228 -27.14 -14.36 0.17
CA MET A 228 -27.07 -12.93 -0.11
C MET A 228 -27.17 -12.66 -1.62
N GLY A 229 -27.88 -11.60 -1.98
CA GLY A 229 -27.88 -11.07 -3.35
C GLY A 229 -26.69 -10.15 -3.63
N LEU A 230 -26.54 -9.71 -4.88
CA LEU A 230 -25.49 -8.76 -5.28
C LEU A 230 -25.65 -7.39 -4.62
N GLY A 231 -26.89 -6.99 -4.29
CA GLY A 231 -27.17 -5.76 -3.55
C GLY A 231 -26.59 -5.78 -2.13
N ASP A 232 -26.64 -6.94 -1.46
CA ASP A 232 -26.05 -7.08 -0.14
C ASP A 232 -24.52 -7.16 -0.22
N LEU A 233 -23.99 -7.85 -1.23
CA LEU A 233 -22.55 -7.84 -1.49
C LEU A 233 -22.02 -6.42 -1.75
N LEU A 234 -22.75 -5.60 -2.50
CA LEU A 234 -22.38 -4.20 -2.74
C LEU A 234 -22.30 -3.42 -1.42
N LYS A 235 -23.28 -3.58 -0.52
CA LYS A 235 -23.25 -2.94 0.81
C LYS A 235 -22.02 -3.36 1.61
N SER A 236 -21.62 -4.62 1.52
CA SER A 236 -20.40 -5.11 2.18
C SER A 236 -19.14 -4.46 1.60
N TYR A 237 -19.04 -4.25 0.28
CA TYR A 237 -17.97 -3.44 -0.34
C TYR A 237 -17.96 -1.97 0.12
N CYS A 238 -19.11 -1.42 0.50
CA CYS A 238 -19.19 -0.07 1.02
C CYS A 238 -18.68 0.05 2.47
N LYS A 239 -18.63 -1.05 3.23
CA LYS A 239 -18.08 -1.09 4.59
C LYS A 239 -16.57 -1.36 4.53
N MET A 240 -15.78 -0.29 4.47
CA MET A 240 -14.33 -0.39 4.30
C MET A 240 -13.56 -0.98 5.48
N GLY A 241 -14.12 -1.03 6.70
CA GLY A 241 -13.39 -1.45 7.90
C GLY A 241 -12.21 -0.53 8.26
N HIS A 242 -11.23 -1.06 8.97
CA HIS A 242 -10.12 -0.32 9.57
C HIS A 242 -8.77 -0.90 9.12
N PRO A 243 -8.05 -0.23 8.20
CA PRO A 243 -6.66 -0.56 7.92
C PRO A 243 -5.72 0.06 8.97
N GLY A 244 -4.67 -0.66 9.35
CA GLY A 244 -3.57 -0.09 10.13
C GLY A 244 -2.72 0.88 9.31
N GLU A 245 -1.89 1.69 9.96
CA GLU A 245 -1.14 2.77 9.31
C GLU A 245 -0.31 2.25 8.13
N MET A 246 0.45 1.17 8.33
CA MET A 246 1.33 0.61 7.31
C MET A 246 0.63 0.13 6.03
N PHE A 247 -0.67 -0.18 6.04
CA PHE A 247 -1.33 -0.74 4.86
C PHE A 247 -1.56 0.31 3.75
N SER A 248 -1.60 1.61 4.07
CA SER A 248 -1.97 2.59 3.04
C SER A 248 -1.33 3.96 3.18
N SER A 249 -2.02 5.02 2.77
CA SER A 249 -1.50 6.40 2.74
C SER A 249 -1.11 7.00 4.09
N ALA A 250 -1.39 6.32 5.21
CA ALA A 250 -0.91 6.70 6.54
C ALA A 250 0.42 6.02 6.91
N ALA A 251 0.97 5.15 6.05
CA ALA A 251 2.15 4.34 6.37
C ALA A 251 3.37 5.11 6.88
N PRO A 252 3.69 6.33 6.40
CA PRO A 252 4.80 7.13 6.95
C PRO A 252 4.71 7.44 8.45
N GLN A 253 3.55 7.25 9.07
CA GLN A 253 3.33 7.42 10.50
C GLN A 253 3.87 6.25 11.33
N ASP A 254 4.04 5.09 10.71
CA ASP A 254 4.70 3.95 11.32
C ASP A 254 6.23 4.10 11.20
N PRO A 255 6.97 4.02 12.31
CA PRO A 255 8.43 4.14 12.28
C PRO A 255 9.16 3.09 11.43
N THR A 256 8.54 1.94 11.14
CA THR A 256 9.10 0.90 10.25
C THR A 256 9.10 1.32 8.77
N PHE A 257 8.26 2.29 8.39
CA PHE A 257 8.15 2.84 7.03
C PHE A 257 9.50 3.30 6.49
N TRP A 258 10.19 4.14 7.25
CA TRP A 258 11.41 4.80 6.78
C TRP A 258 12.57 3.83 6.50
N PRO A 259 12.93 2.91 7.42
CA PRO A 259 14.05 2.01 7.18
C PRO A 259 13.78 0.93 6.12
N LEU A 260 12.52 0.55 5.85
CA LEU A 260 12.22 -0.48 4.83
C LEU A 260 12.56 0.01 3.41
N HIS A 261 12.29 1.28 3.11
CA HIS A 261 12.41 1.81 1.74
C HIS A 261 13.84 1.79 1.19
N GLY A 262 14.85 1.73 2.08
CA GLY A 262 16.24 1.62 1.69
C GLY A 262 16.58 0.35 0.90
N ASN A 263 15.82 -0.75 1.06
CA ASN A 263 16.05 -1.96 0.27
C ASN A 263 15.90 -1.71 -1.23
N ILE A 264 14.85 -0.99 -1.63
CA ILE A 264 14.58 -0.69 -3.04
C ILE A 264 15.62 0.26 -3.61
N GLU A 265 15.98 1.30 -2.84
CA GLU A 265 17.02 2.24 -3.27
C GLU A 265 18.36 1.53 -3.48
N ARG A 266 18.75 0.69 -2.51
CA ARG A 266 19.96 -0.12 -2.57
C ARG A 266 19.96 -1.05 -3.79
N THR A 267 18.85 -1.71 -4.09
CA THR A 267 18.71 -2.57 -5.28
C THR A 267 18.80 -1.77 -6.57
N LEU A 268 18.18 -0.59 -6.64
CA LEU A 268 18.27 0.29 -7.81
C LEU A 268 19.70 0.79 -8.06
N GLN A 269 20.41 1.19 -7.00
CA GLN A 269 21.81 1.59 -7.10
C GLN A 269 22.69 0.43 -7.62
N LEU A 270 22.49 -0.79 -7.09
CA LEU A 270 23.19 -1.99 -7.58
C LEU A 270 22.88 -2.27 -9.06
N ALA A 271 21.61 -2.22 -9.46
CA ALA A 271 21.19 -2.44 -10.85
C ALA A 271 21.86 -1.46 -11.82
N ARG A 272 21.98 -0.18 -11.43
CA ARG A 272 22.68 0.85 -12.21
C ARG A 272 24.17 0.57 -12.36
N LEU A 273 24.85 0.17 -11.28
CA LEU A 273 26.27 -0.23 -11.36
C LEU A 273 26.48 -1.47 -12.22
N MET A 274 25.62 -2.49 -12.07
CA MET A 274 25.67 -3.68 -12.92
C MET A 274 25.42 -3.36 -14.39
N LYS A 275 24.54 -2.39 -14.69
CA LYS A 275 24.33 -1.90 -16.04
C LYS A 275 25.57 -1.20 -16.61
N GLU A 276 26.19 -0.31 -15.85
CA GLU A 276 27.43 0.36 -16.26
C GLU A 276 28.57 -0.65 -16.51
N ALA A 277 28.66 -1.68 -15.65
CA ALA A 277 29.60 -2.78 -15.80
C ALA A 277 29.19 -3.83 -16.85
N LYS A 278 28.07 -3.64 -17.55
CA LYS A 278 27.54 -4.51 -18.62
C LYS A 278 27.15 -5.92 -18.17
N TYR A 279 26.87 -6.12 -16.87
CA TYR A 279 26.30 -7.35 -16.33
C TYR A 279 24.76 -7.38 -16.40
N LEU A 280 24.13 -6.21 -16.50
CA LEU A 280 22.68 -6.06 -16.59
C LEU A 280 22.32 -5.14 -17.77
N HIS A 281 21.21 -5.40 -18.45
CA HIS A 281 20.73 -4.56 -19.55
C HIS A 281 19.28 -4.15 -19.30
N PHE A 282 19.05 -2.86 -19.06
CA PHE A 282 17.71 -2.30 -18.99
C PHE A 282 17.66 -0.85 -19.51
N SER A 283 16.52 -0.46 -20.09
CA SER A 283 16.26 0.93 -20.48
C SER A 283 15.90 1.77 -19.26
N GLU A 284 16.52 2.95 -19.14
CA GLU A 284 16.17 3.97 -18.12
C GLU A 284 15.18 5.01 -18.65
N GLU A 285 14.55 4.76 -19.81
CA GLU A 285 13.49 5.63 -20.32
C GLU A 285 12.34 5.73 -19.31
N TRP A 286 11.94 6.97 -19.00
CA TRP A 286 10.85 7.21 -18.07
C TRP A 286 9.52 6.80 -18.69
N ARG A 287 8.91 5.77 -18.13
CA ARG A 287 7.59 5.29 -18.53
C ARG A 287 6.81 4.86 -17.29
N TYR A 288 5.49 4.90 -17.39
CA TYR A 288 4.60 4.29 -16.41
C TYR A 288 4.10 2.96 -16.96
N LYS A 289 4.18 1.91 -16.15
CA LYS A 289 3.62 0.60 -16.49
C LYS A 289 2.33 0.44 -15.71
N HIS A 290 1.21 0.47 -16.44
CA HIS A 290 -0.08 0.22 -15.85
C HIS A 290 -0.28 -1.24 -15.43
N LEU A 291 -1.07 -1.47 -14.38
CA LEU A 291 -1.53 -2.79 -13.94
C LEU A 291 -3.05 -2.89 -14.06
N THR A 292 -3.57 -4.12 -14.11
CA THR A 292 -4.99 -4.38 -13.92
C THR A 292 -5.20 -4.85 -12.48
N GLY A 293 -5.73 -3.99 -11.62
CA GLY A 293 -6.07 -4.34 -10.23
C GLY A 293 -6.49 -3.11 -9.42
N GLY A 294 -6.97 -3.30 -8.19
CA GLY A 294 -7.46 -2.17 -7.36
C GLY A 294 -6.40 -1.09 -7.06
N SER A 295 -5.11 -1.39 -7.19
CA SER A 295 -4.01 -0.45 -6.98
C SER A 295 -3.77 0.50 -8.16
N ASP A 296 -4.09 0.07 -9.39
CA ASP A 296 -4.05 0.88 -10.61
C ASP A 296 -5.23 0.50 -11.51
N THR A 297 -6.17 1.42 -11.62
CA THR A 297 -7.42 1.22 -12.37
C THR A 297 -7.43 1.98 -13.69
N HIS A 298 -6.30 2.60 -14.03
CA HIS A 298 -6.14 3.51 -15.17
C HIS A 298 -7.07 4.73 -15.12
N LEU A 299 -7.80 4.97 -14.03
CA LEU A 299 -8.72 6.11 -13.88
C LEU A 299 -8.17 7.13 -12.89
N VAL A 300 -8.25 8.40 -13.30
CA VAL A 300 -7.95 9.57 -12.47
C VAL A 300 -9.22 10.40 -12.36
N CYS A 301 -9.68 10.62 -11.12
CA CYS A 301 -10.90 11.35 -10.82
C CYS A 301 -10.57 12.74 -10.27
N ASP A 302 -11.10 13.77 -10.92
CA ASP A 302 -10.98 15.16 -10.51
C ASP A 302 -12.19 15.56 -9.65
N TRP A 303 -11.90 15.94 -8.41
CA TRP A 303 -12.86 16.39 -7.41
C TRP A 303 -12.97 17.92 -7.34
N SER A 304 -12.26 18.65 -8.20
CA SER A 304 -12.30 20.11 -8.24
C SER A 304 -13.72 20.60 -8.53
N GLY A 305 -14.25 21.42 -7.62
CA GLY A 305 -15.61 21.98 -7.75
C GLY A 305 -16.75 21.00 -7.47
N VAL A 306 -16.45 19.82 -6.93
CA VAL A 306 -17.48 18.88 -6.45
C VAL A 306 -17.92 19.27 -5.04
N GLU A 307 -19.23 19.41 -4.83
CA GLU A 307 -19.82 19.71 -3.52
C GLU A 307 -20.82 18.62 -3.10
N GLY A 308 -20.90 18.35 -1.80
CA GLY A 308 -21.86 17.40 -1.22
C GLY A 308 -21.77 15.98 -1.82
N LEU A 309 -22.89 15.50 -2.35
CA LEU A 309 -22.98 14.20 -3.03
C LEU A 309 -22.68 14.26 -4.54
N GLY A 310 -22.13 15.36 -5.03
CA GLY A 310 -21.65 15.44 -6.41
C GLY A 310 -20.64 14.33 -6.75
N MET A 311 -20.52 14.05 -8.04
CA MET A 311 -19.62 13.02 -8.58
C MET A 311 -18.41 13.68 -9.25
N PRO A 312 -17.20 13.13 -9.06
CA PRO A 312 -16.02 13.63 -9.76
C PRO A 312 -16.08 13.30 -11.24
N SER A 313 -15.31 14.04 -12.03
CA SER A 313 -15.06 13.67 -13.42
C SER A 313 -13.87 12.71 -13.48
N CYS A 314 -14.11 11.48 -13.89
CA CYS A 314 -13.05 10.47 -14.04
C CYS A 314 -12.66 10.31 -15.51
N SER A 315 -11.36 10.20 -15.76
CA SER A 315 -10.81 9.99 -17.10
C SER A 315 -9.66 8.99 -17.07
N THR A 316 -9.43 8.31 -18.20
CA THR A 316 -8.30 7.40 -18.32
C THR A 316 -7.00 8.19 -18.26
N GLY A 317 -6.07 7.77 -17.40
CA GLY A 317 -4.77 8.41 -17.31
C GLY A 317 -3.88 7.86 -16.19
N THR A 318 -2.72 8.48 -16.05
CA THR A 318 -1.79 8.24 -14.96
C THR A 318 -1.97 9.32 -13.89
N CYS A 319 -2.04 8.91 -12.62
CA CYS A 319 -2.17 9.83 -11.49
C CYS A 319 -1.01 10.84 -11.45
N PRO A 320 -1.26 12.09 -11.03
CA PRO A 320 -0.18 13.04 -10.73
C PRO A 320 0.81 12.46 -9.71
N GLY A 321 2.09 12.74 -9.89
CA GLY A 321 3.21 12.22 -9.10
C GLY A 321 4.01 11.11 -9.77
N HIS A 322 3.56 10.57 -10.91
CA HIS A 322 4.23 9.48 -11.63
C HIS A 322 4.92 9.88 -12.95
N ARG A 323 4.70 11.10 -13.42
CA ARG A 323 5.33 11.63 -14.65
C ARG A 323 6.75 12.10 -14.34
N SER A 324 7.58 12.18 -15.38
CA SER A 324 8.99 12.59 -15.23
C SER A 324 9.15 14.01 -14.72
N ASP A 325 8.21 14.88 -15.10
CA ASP A 325 8.17 16.32 -14.82
C ASP A 325 7.34 16.67 -13.58
N ASP A 326 6.71 15.68 -12.94
CA ASP A 326 6.01 15.91 -11.67
C ASP A 326 7.03 16.28 -10.58
N ILE A 327 6.62 17.19 -9.71
CA ILE A 327 7.47 17.83 -8.72
C ILE A 327 7.39 17.09 -7.38
N LEU A 328 8.55 16.80 -6.79
CA LEU A 328 8.66 16.26 -5.44
C LEU A 328 8.38 17.36 -4.40
N PRO A 329 7.76 17.04 -3.24
CA PRO A 329 7.47 18.03 -2.21
C PRO A 329 8.70 18.48 -1.40
N PHE A 330 9.90 18.04 -1.80
CA PHE A 330 11.15 18.35 -1.12
C PHE A 330 11.89 19.46 -1.87
N THR A 331 12.38 20.45 -1.13
CA THR A 331 13.20 21.54 -1.65
C THR A 331 14.56 21.54 -0.99
N ASP A 332 15.52 22.19 -1.64
CA ASP A 332 16.83 22.51 -1.05
C ASP A 332 17.58 21.27 -0.54
N MET A 333 17.40 20.13 -1.22
CA MET A 333 18.04 18.86 -0.86
C MET A 333 19.58 18.93 -0.95
N THR A 334 20.11 19.87 -1.76
CA THR A 334 21.53 20.22 -1.74
C THR A 334 21.70 21.73 -1.66
N LYS A 335 22.81 22.16 -1.06
CA LYS A 335 23.14 23.59 -0.93
C LYS A 335 23.29 24.29 -2.28
N ASP A 336 23.71 23.56 -3.30
CA ASP A 336 24.06 24.10 -4.61
C ASP A 336 22.89 24.06 -5.61
N ARG A 337 21.78 23.40 -5.23
CA ARG A 337 20.58 23.29 -6.05
C ARG A 337 19.32 23.64 -5.22
N PRO A 338 18.99 24.93 -5.13
CA PRO A 338 17.79 25.36 -4.42
C PRO A 338 16.52 25.02 -5.19
N GLY A 339 15.41 24.94 -4.48
CA GLY A 339 14.08 24.68 -5.04
C GLY A 339 13.74 23.19 -5.19
N PHE A 340 12.65 22.93 -5.92
CA PHE A 340 12.10 21.60 -6.06
C PHE A 340 12.84 20.76 -7.10
N PHE A 341 12.71 19.44 -6.98
CA PHE A 341 13.16 18.48 -7.98
C PHE A 341 11.95 17.91 -8.70
N THR A 342 12.06 17.75 -10.01
CA THR A 342 11.18 16.81 -10.72
C THR A 342 11.59 15.37 -10.41
N ASN A 343 10.67 14.44 -10.63
CA ASN A 343 10.92 13.01 -10.55
C ASN A 343 12.16 12.56 -11.36
N LEU A 344 12.31 13.07 -12.59
CA LEU A 344 13.45 12.71 -13.45
C LEU A 344 14.77 13.28 -12.92
N GLU A 345 14.76 14.51 -12.43
CA GLU A 345 15.94 15.14 -11.84
C GLU A 345 16.37 14.44 -10.56
N PHE A 346 15.43 14.07 -9.70
CA PHE A 346 15.71 13.29 -8.50
C PHE A 346 16.23 11.90 -8.82
N TYR A 347 15.63 11.23 -9.82
CA TYR A 347 16.12 9.93 -10.29
C TYR A 347 17.58 10.02 -10.78
N GLY A 348 17.94 11.09 -11.49
CA GLY A 348 19.33 11.38 -11.87
C GLY A 348 20.23 11.69 -10.67
N PHE A 349 19.69 12.42 -9.68
CA PHE A 349 20.39 12.82 -8.47
C PHE A 349 20.80 11.62 -7.59
N ILE A 350 19.94 10.61 -7.41
CA ILE A 350 20.21 9.43 -6.57
C ILE A 350 21.11 8.38 -7.25
N ARG A 351 21.95 8.78 -8.22
CA ARG A 351 22.94 7.89 -8.82
C ARG A 351 24.06 7.62 -7.81
N PRO A 352 24.55 6.37 -7.69
CA PRO A 352 25.61 6.05 -6.73
C PRO A 352 26.94 6.76 -7.02
N GLN A 353 27.15 7.28 -8.23
CA GLN A 353 28.33 8.06 -8.62
C GLN A 353 28.16 9.57 -8.37
N ASN A 354 27.00 10.03 -7.90
CA ASN A 354 26.78 11.46 -7.66
C ASN A 354 27.41 11.89 -6.34
N GLU A 355 28.47 12.68 -6.40
CA GLU A 355 29.21 13.20 -5.24
C GLU A 355 28.38 14.13 -4.34
N HIS A 356 27.26 14.65 -4.82
CA HIS A 356 26.35 15.48 -4.02
C HIS A 356 25.32 14.68 -3.22
N MET A 357 25.24 13.37 -3.40
CA MET A 357 24.34 12.52 -2.62
C MET A 357 24.92 12.38 -1.19
N PRO A 358 24.15 12.68 -0.12
CA PRO A 358 24.67 12.69 1.25
C PRO A 358 25.11 11.31 1.78
N TYR A 359 24.75 10.22 1.10
CA TYR A 359 25.20 8.88 1.42
C TYR A 359 25.32 8.04 0.15
N VAL A 360 25.96 6.88 0.26
CA VAL A 360 25.80 5.75 -0.65
C VAL A 360 25.87 4.49 0.20
N TYR A 361 25.25 3.40 -0.23
CA TYR A 361 25.39 2.14 0.49
C TYR A 361 26.81 1.62 0.29
N ASP A 362 27.56 1.48 1.39
CA ASP A 362 28.95 1.01 1.37
C ASP A 362 29.09 -0.38 0.71
N SER A 363 28.15 -1.28 0.99
CA SER A 363 28.15 -2.63 0.44
C SER A 363 26.88 -2.92 -0.35
N LEU A 364 26.76 -2.43 -1.59
CA LEU A 364 25.56 -2.66 -2.43
C LEU A 364 25.24 -4.13 -2.69
N ASP A 365 26.27 -4.97 -2.87
CA ASP A 365 26.11 -6.40 -3.17
C ASP A 365 25.96 -7.30 -1.92
N HIS A 366 26.44 -6.88 -0.75
CA HIS A 366 26.48 -7.75 0.43
C HIS A 366 25.12 -7.88 1.15
N TRP A 367 24.32 -8.87 0.77
CA TRP A 367 23.03 -9.13 1.41
C TRP A 367 23.13 -10.45 2.19
N PRO A 368 23.24 -10.43 3.53
CA PRO A 368 23.47 -11.62 4.33
C PRO A 368 22.45 -12.73 4.10
N ALA A 369 21.20 -12.35 3.77
CA ALA A 369 20.12 -13.29 3.53
C ALA A 369 20.18 -14.00 2.16
N CYS A 370 20.97 -13.46 1.22
CA CYS A 370 21.01 -13.92 -0.16
C CYS A 370 22.01 -15.06 -0.37
N TYR A 371 21.89 -15.76 -1.51
CA TYR A 371 22.81 -16.83 -1.86
C TYR A 371 24.29 -16.41 -1.74
N LYS A 372 25.03 -17.09 -0.86
CA LYS A 372 26.44 -16.79 -0.53
C LYS A 372 26.67 -15.33 -0.10
N GLY A 373 25.69 -14.72 0.56
CA GLY A 373 25.76 -13.37 1.13
C GLY A 373 25.83 -12.25 0.08
N SER A 374 25.35 -12.51 -1.15
CA SER A 374 25.50 -11.59 -2.29
C SER A 374 24.27 -11.57 -3.19
N MET A 375 23.78 -10.37 -3.52
CA MET A 375 22.65 -10.18 -4.43
C MET A 375 23.04 -10.49 -5.88
N MET A 376 24.26 -10.20 -6.30
CA MET A 376 24.80 -10.56 -7.61
C MET A 376 24.93 -12.08 -7.75
N LYS A 377 25.43 -12.79 -6.72
CA LYS A 377 25.48 -14.25 -6.76
C LYS A 377 24.08 -14.86 -6.77
N GLN A 378 23.14 -14.28 -6.04
CA GLN A 378 21.73 -14.66 -6.12
C GLN A 378 21.19 -14.49 -7.54
N TYR A 379 21.44 -13.34 -8.17
CA TYR A 379 21.04 -13.07 -9.55
C TYR A 379 21.62 -14.10 -10.54
N THR A 380 22.92 -14.35 -10.50
CA THR A 380 23.59 -15.33 -11.37
C THR A 380 23.01 -16.74 -11.15
N HIS A 381 22.82 -17.14 -9.88
CA HIS A 381 22.24 -18.44 -9.54
C HIS A 381 20.79 -18.59 -10.04
N SER A 382 20.01 -17.51 -10.02
CA SER A 382 18.62 -17.52 -10.46
C SER A 382 18.45 -17.54 -11.99
N PHE A 383 19.36 -16.90 -12.74
CA PHE A 383 19.12 -16.61 -14.18
C PHE A 383 20.23 -16.95 -15.16
N VAL A 384 21.47 -17.11 -14.70
CA VAL A 384 22.63 -17.31 -15.59
C VAL A 384 23.08 -18.77 -15.56
N ASP A 385 23.04 -19.41 -14.40
CA ASP A 385 23.50 -20.79 -14.21
C ASP A 385 22.37 -21.84 -14.33
N ARG A 386 21.18 -21.43 -14.80
CA ARG A 386 20.07 -22.33 -15.17
C ARG A 386 20.02 -22.51 -16.68
#